data_AF-Q5FM54-F1
#
_entry.id   AF-Q5FM54-F1
#
_cell.length_a   1.000
_cell.length_b   1.000
_cell.length_c   1.000
_cell.angle_alpha   90.00
_cell.angle_beta   90.00
_cell.angle_gamma   90.00
#
_symmetry.space_group_name_H-M   'P 1'
#
loop_
_entity.id
_entity.type
_entity.pdbx_description
1 polymer ?
#
loop_
_entity_poly.entity_id
_entity_poly.type
_entity_poly.pdbx_seq_one_letter_code
_entity_poly.pdbx_strand_id
1 'polypeptide(L)'
;MTKPIEYKPSPFRLYFPLIMFCSSLILTLVNIGLYHFWKYSDIYLLITNVINIVGFFIIVIIQIVRSTFINHIKSLFLTWDIHHKLIIPKQISDFTTKPKSSPTNDIYNSYLRQTYGEFVHNNLYICVRIPNNIEVAKLLDDKLIKLRESIVNQYPKYSFTGFERKGVYLISVGTK
;
A
#
# COMPACT_ATOMS: atom_id res chain seq x y z
N MET A 1 -23.19 -23.63 -6.53
CA MET A 1 -23.03 -22.37 -5.79
C MET A 1 -21.59 -22.29 -5.27
N THR A 2 -20.72 -21.58 -5.98
CA THR A 2 -19.37 -21.25 -5.50
C THR A 2 -19.49 -20.19 -4.41
N LYS A 3 -18.96 -20.47 -3.21
CA LYS A 3 -18.89 -19.48 -2.13
C LYS A 3 -18.27 -18.19 -2.68
N PRO A 4 -18.84 -17.00 -2.43
CA PRO A 4 -18.17 -15.76 -2.78
C PRO A 4 -16.81 -15.75 -2.11
N ILE A 5 -15.76 -15.52 -2.90
CA ILE A 5 -14.38 -15.47 -2.40
C ILE A 5 -14.32 -14.32 -1.40
N GLU A 6 -14.23 -14.66 -0.12
CA GLU A 6 -14.14 -13.67 0.94
C GLU A 6 -12.84 -12.88 0.79
N TYR A 7 -12.96 -11.57 0.64
CA TYR A 7 -11.81 -10.68 0.51
C TYR A 7 -10.97 -10.75 1.79
N LYS A 8 -9.69 -11.11 1.64
CA LYS A 8 -8.73 -11.19 2.75
C LYS A 8 -7.76 -10.02 2.67
N PRO A 9 -7.75 -9.12 3.66
CA PRO A 9 -6.88 -7.97 3.64
C PRO A 9 -5.41 -8.39 3.77
N SER A 10 -4.55 -7.92 2.87
CA SER A 10 -3.10 -8.17 2.93
C SER A 10 -2.31 -7.04 2.27
N PRO A 11 -1.77 -6.07 3.04
CA PRO A 11 -0.97 -4.96 2.47
C PRO A 11 0.25 -5.47 1.70
N PHE A 12 0.81 -6.63 2.08
CA PHE A 12 1.92 -7.25 1.36
C PHE A 12 1.61 -7.52 -0.12
N ARG A 13 0.37 -7.89 -0.45
CA ARG A 13 -0.01 -8.16 -1.85
C ARG A 13 0.03 -6.91 -2.71
N LEU A 14 -0.31 -5.76 -2.11
CA LEU A 14 -0.25 -4.47 -2.77
C LEU A 14 1.20 -4.02 -3.01
N TYR A 15 2.11 -4.27 -2.07
CA TYR A 15 3.51 -3.82 -2.21
C TYR A 15 4.44 -4.83 -2.89
N PHE A 16 4.06 -6.12 -2.95
CA PHE A 16 4.93 -7.19 -3.45
C PHE A 16 5.49 -6.94 -4.87
N PRO A 17 4.70 -6.52 -5.87
CA PRO A 17 5.24 -6.25 -7.21
C PRO A 17 6.28 -5.12 -7.20
N LEU A 18 6.05 -4.09 -6.37
CA LEU A 18 6.97 -2.96 -6.22
C LEU A 18 8.25 -3.38 -5.49
N ILE A 19 8.14 -4.19 -4.43
CA ILE A 19 9.29 -4.76 -3.73
C ILE A 19 10.14 -5.60 -4.68
N MET A 20 9.52 -6.47 -5.48
CA MET A 20 10.20 -7.30 -6.48
C MET A 20 10.91 -6.45 -7.54
N PHE A 21 10.28 -5.36 -7.99
CA PHE A 21 10.92 -4.42 -8.91
C PHE A 21 12.15 -3.76 -8.28
N CYS A 22 12.00 -3.20 -7.08
CA CYS A 22 13.08 -2.53 -6.37
C CYS A 22 14.24 -3.49 -6.04
N SER A 23 13.95 -4.72 -5.60
CA SER A 23 14.98 -5.72 -5.34
C SER A 23 15.73 -6.10 -6.61
N SER A 24 15.03 -6.25 -7.73
CA SER A 24 15.64 -6.54 -9.03
C SER A 24 16.51 -5.39 -9.52
N LEU A 25 16.06 -4.14 -9.31
CA LEU A 25 16.82 -2.93 -9.66
C LEU A 25 18.10 -2.82 -8.83
N ILE A 26 18.00 -2.99 -7.50
CA ILE A 26 19.17 -2.97 -6.61
C ILE A 26 20.17 -4.05 -7.02
N LEU A 27 19.71 -5.27 -7.28
CA LEU A 27 20.58 -6.37 -7.69
C LEU A 27 21.29 -6.04 -9.02
N THR A 28 20.56 -5.45 -9.97
CA THR A 28 21.12 -5.02 -11.27
C THR A 28 22.19 -3.95 -11.07
N LEU A 29 21.94 -2.95 -10.23
CA LEU A 29 22.89 -1.88 -9.92
C LEU A 29 24.14 -2.41 -9.22
N VAL A 30 23.99 -3.32 -8.27
CA VAL A 30 25.12 -3.99 -7.59
C VAL A 30 25.95 -4.77 -8.60
N ASN A 31 25.30 -5.53 -9.51
CA ASN A 31 25.99 -6.28 -10.56
C ASN A 31 26.78 -5.34 -11.50
N ILE A 32 26.21 -4.21 -11.90
CA ILE A 32 26.91 -3.19 -12.70
C ILE A 32 28.11 -2.62 -11.94
N GLY A 33 27.94 -2.30 -10.65
CA GLY A 33 29.03 -1.80 -9.80
C GLY A 33 30.17 -2.80 -9.64
N LEU A 34 29.87 -4.08 -9.37
CA LEU A 34 30.87 -5.14 -9.24
C LEU A 34 31.67 -5.33 -10.53
N TYR A 35 31.00 -5.27 -11.69
CA TYR A 35 31.67 -5.29 -12.99
C TYR A 35 32.62 -4.10 -13.13
N HIS A 36 32.15 -2.88 -12.84
CA HIS A 36 32.93 -1.68 -13.10
C HIS A 36 34.14 -1.50 -12.16
N PHE A 37 34.00 -1.88 -10.88
CA PHE A 37 35.05 -1.70 -9.86
C PHE A 37 36.01 -2.88 -9.72
N TRP A 38 35.52 -4.13 -9.84
CA TRP A 38 36.31 -5.33 -9.55
C TRP A 38 36.60 -6.22 -10.76
N LYS A 39 36.05 -5.92 -11.95
CA LYS A 39 36.24 -6.71 -13.18
C LYS A 39 35.97 -8.22 -12.98
N TYR A 40 34.98 -8.55 -12.14
CA TYR A 40 34.50 -9.93 -12.00
C TYR A 40 33.96 -10.45 -13.34
N SER A 41 34.12 -11.75 -13.60
CA SER A 41 33.73 -12.41 -14.86
C SER A 41 32.34 -12.01 -15.38
N ASP A 42 32.33 -11.31 -16.51
CA ASP A 42 31.19 -10.65 -17.14
C ASP A 42 30.01 -11.58 -17.43
N ILE A 43 30.29 -12.84 -17.73
CA ILE A 43 29.30 -13.81 -18.22
C ILE A 43 28.28 -14.16 -17.14
N TYR A 44 28.72 -14.39 -15.89
CA TYR A 44 27.81 -14.76 -14.79
C TYR A 44 26.92 -13.58 -14.36
N LEU A 45 27.48 -12.37 -14.31
CA LEU A 45 26.73 -11.15 -13.99
C LEU A 45 25.69 -10.83 -15.08
N LEU A 46 26.04 -11.02 -16.35
CA LEU A 46 25.12 -10.83 -17.47
C LEU A 46 23.97 -11.83 -17.45
N ILE A 47 24.25 -13.12 -17.22
CA ILE A 47 23.22 -14.18 -17.12
C ILE A 47 22.25 -13.88 -15.96
N THR A 48 22.76 -13.52 -14.77
CA THR A 48 21.89 -13.21 -13.63
C THR A 48 21.01 -11.98 -13.87
N ASN A 49 21.51 -10.94 -14.53
CA ASN A 49 20.70 -9.77 -14.89
C ASN A 49 19.62 -10.12 -15.93
N VAL A 50 19.95 -10.90 -16.96
CA VAL A 50 18.99 -11.34 -17.98
C VAL A 50 17.87 -12.17 -17.35
N ILE A 51 18.20 -13.12 -16.47
CA ILE A 51 17.18 -13.95 -15.77
C ILE A 51 16.26 -13.08 -14.91
N ASN A 52 16.80 -12.11 -14.17
CA ASN A 52 15.99 -11.22 -13.33
C ASN A 52 15.06 -10.33 -14.15
N ILE A 53 15.56 -9.74 -15.24
CA ILE A 53 14.77 -8.91 -16.13
C ILE A 53 13.64 -9.73 -16.76
N VAL A 54 13.93 -10.93 -17.28
CA VAL A 54 12.92 -11.82 -17.87
C VAL A 54 11.87 -12.24 -16.82
N GLY A 55 12.30 -12.63 -15.62
CA GLY A 55 11.39 -12.98 -14.53
C GLY A 55 10.47 -11.83 -14.14
N PHE A 56 10.99 -10.61 -14.07
CA PHE A 56 10.20 -9.41 -13.82
C PHE A 56 9.16 -9.16 -14.92
N PHE A 57 9.58 -9.23 -16.20
CA PHE A 57 8.65 -9.04 -17.32
C PHE A 57 7.54 -10.10 -17.35
N ILE A 58 7.82 -11.36 -17.04
CA ILE A 58 6.80 -12.41 -16.94
C ILE A 58 5.72 -12.02 -15.91
N ILE A 59 6.13 -11.56 -14.72
CA ILE A 59 5.20 -11.15 -13.66
C ILE A 59 4.35 -9.95 -14.11
N VAL A 60 4.97 -8.96 -14.74
CA VAL A 60 4.27 -7.77 -15.25
C VAL A 60 3.28 -8.16 -16.35
N ILE A 61 3.68 -9.00 -17.31
CA ILE A 61 2.82 -9.48 -18.39
C ILE A 61 1.61 -10.24 -17.81
N ILE A 62 1.81 -11.12 -16.82
CA ILE A 62 0.70 -11.82 -16.15
C ILE A 62 -0.28 -10.81 -15.51
N GLN A 63 0.22 -9.76 -14.87
CA GLN A 63 -0.62 -8.73 -14.25
C GLN A 63 -1.37 -7.88 -15.29
N ILE A 64 -0.75 -7.63 -16.45
CA ILE A 64 -1.37 -6.91 -17.58
C ILE A 64 -2.46 -7.77 -18.22
N VAL A 65 -2.16 -9.04 -18.54
CA VAL A 65 -3.10 -10.00 -19.16
C VAL A 65 -4.34 -10.19 -18.28
N ARG A 66 -4.17 -10.20 -16.96
CA ARG A 66 -5.29 -10.28 -16.01
C ARG A 66 -6.07 -8.97 -15.84
N SER A 67 -5.73 -7.91 -16.59
CA SER A 67 -6.28 -6.55 -16.43
C SER A 67 -6.13 -5.99 -15.00
N THR A 68 -5.24 -6.58 -14.20
CA THR A 68 -5.04 -6.22 -12.79
C THR A 68 -4.00 -5.11 -12.64
N PHE A 69 -3.13 -4.89 -13.63
CA PHE A 69 -2.04 -3.92 -13.52
C PHE A 69 -2.53 -2.48 -13.31
N ILE A 70 -3.50 -2.02 -14.11
CA ILE A 70 -4.07 -0.67 -13.96
C ILE A 70 -4.78 -0.53 -12.60
N ASN A 71 -5.50 -1.57 -12.17
CA ASN A 71 -6.15 -1.60 -10.87
C ASN A 71 -5.14 -1.55 -9.73
N HIS A 72 -4.00 -2.22 -9.88
CA HIS A 72 -2.90 -2.20 -8.92
C HIS A 72 -2.29 -0.80 -8.78
N ILE A 73 -1.98 -0.13 -9.90
CA ILE A 73 -1.48 1.26 -9.89
C ILE A 73 -2.52 2.20 -9.22
N LYS A 74 -3.80 2.10 -9.59
CA LYS A 74 -4.88 2.87 -8.95
C LYS A 74 -4.97 2.61 -7.45
N SER A 75 -4.77 1.37 -7.03
CA SER A 75 -4.78 0.97 -5.61
C SER A 75 -3.63 1.62 -4.84
N LEU A 76 -2.44 1.73 -5.45
CA LEU A 76 -1.30 2.44 -4.86
C LEU A 76 -1.59 3.94 -4.69
N PHE A 77 -2.14 4.59 -5.72
CA PHE A 77 -2.51 6.01 -5.64
C PHE A 77 -3.60 6.27 -4.58
N LEU A 78 -4.63 5.41 -4.54
CA LEU A 78 -5.66 5.50 -3.53
C LEU A 78 -5.09 5.30 -2.12
N THR A 79 -4.20 4.32 -1.96
CA THR A 79 -3.54 4.08 -0.66
C THR A 79 -2.74 5.29 -0.21
N TRP A 80 -2.00 5.92 -1.13
CA TRP A 80 -1.26 7.14 -0.85
C TRP A 80 -2.19 8.32 -0.45
N ASP A 81 -3.30 8.49 -1.15
CA ASP A 81 -4.32 9.50 -0.83
C ASP A 81 -4.98 9.26 0.55
N ILE A 82 -5.33 8.00 0.86
CA ILE A 82 -5.84 7.61 2.18
C ILE A 82 -4.82 7.95 3.27
N HIS A 83 -3.55 7.65 3.05
CA HIS A 83 -2.49 7.97 4.01
C HIS A 83 -2.37 9.47 4.21
N HIS A 84 -2.37 10.25 3.14
CA HIS A 84 -2.26 11.70 3.21
C HIS A 84 -3.43 12.34 3.96
N LYS A 85 -4.65 11.82 3.82
CA LYS A 85 -5.85 12.29 4.54
C LYS A 85 -5.85 11.90 6.02
N LEU A 86 -5.35 10.72 6.34
CA LEU A 86 -5.41 10.19 7.71
C LEU A 86 -4.23 10.63 8.58
N ILE A 87 -3.06 10.91 8.00
CA ILE A 87 -1.84 11.22 8.75
C ILE A 87 -2.05 12.42 9.70
N ILE A 88 -1.45 12.33 10.88
CA ILE A 88 -1.40 13.45 11.82
C ILE A 88 -0.02 14.09 11.69
N PRO A 89 0.09 15.34 11.23
CA PRO A 89 1.37 16.02 11.12
C PRO A 89 1.97 16.20 12.51
N LYS A 90 3.30 16.07 12.58
CA LYS A 90 4.03 16.36 13.83
C LYS A 90 3.95 17.86 14.09
N GLN A 91 3.39 18.26 15.24
CA GLN A 91 3.40 19.65 15.63
C GLN A 91 4.83 20.07 15.98
N ILE A 92 5.26 21.20 15.43
CA ILE A 92 6.51 21.85 15.83
C ILE A 92 6.17 22.66 17.06
N SER A 93 6.87 22.47 18.18
CA SER A 93 6.61 23.33 19.34
C SER A 93 7.26 24.70 19.09
N ASP A 94 6.49 25.77 19.29
CA ASP A 94 6.96 27.16 19.10
C ASP A 94 8.16 27.53 19.99
N PHE A 95 8.40 26.77 21.06
CA PHE A 95 9.41 27.08 22.08
C PHE A 95 10.79 26.41 21.88
N THR A 96 10.91 25.36 21.05
CA THR A 96 12.19 24.62 20.92
C THR A 96 12.60 24.22 19.51
N THR A 97 11.82 24.57 18.48
CA THR A 97 12.12 24.25 17.06
C THR A 97 12.41 22.75 16.83
N LYS A 98 11.98 21.89 17.75
CA LYS A 98 12.08 20.43 17.67
C LYS A 98 10.68 19.87 17.44
N PRO A 99 10.52 18.86 16.56
CA PRO A 99 9.23 18.20 16.37
C PRO A 99 8.83 17.52 17.68
N LYS A 100 7.79 18.02 18.32
CA LYS A 100 7.21 17.42 19.52
C LYS A 100 6.07 16.52 19.06
N SER A 101 6.38 15.28 18.65
CA SER A 101 5.32 14.30 18.43
C SER A 101 4.84 13.76 19.78
N SER A 102 3.52 13.78 20.00
CA SER A 102 2.96 13.00 21.10
C SER A 102 3.16 11.52 20.79
N PRO A 103 3.52 10.67 21.78
CA PRO A 103 3.64 9.23 21.58
C PRO A 103 2.39 8.62 20.92
N THR A 104 1.21 9.13 21.28
CA THR A 104 -0.08 8.75 20.70
C THR A 104 -0.15 8.99 19.18
N ASN A 105 0.39 10.10 18.67
CA ASN A 105 0.41 10.40 17.23
C ASN A 105 1.40 9.52 16.47
N ASP A 106 2.56 9.22 17.06
CA ASP A 106 3.53 8.31 16.45
C ASP A 106 2.98 6.88 16.37
N ILE A 107 2.32 6.42 17.44
CA ILE A 107 1.61 5.14 17.45
C ILE A 107 0.53 5.14 16.36
N TYR A 108 -0.34 6.15 16.31
CA TYR A 108 -1.37 6.27 15.28
C TYR A 108 -0.79 6.16 13.85
N ASN A 109 0.23 6.96 13.53
CA ASN A 109 0.85 6.99 12.21
C ASN A 109 1.56 5.67 11.86
N SER A 110 2.02 4.90 12.86
CA SER A 110 2.60 3.57 12.63
C SER A 110 1.56 2.55 12.15
N TYR A 111 0.36 2.54 12.74
CA TYR A 111 -0.75 1.67 12.32
C TYR A 111 -1.30 2.09 10.95
N LEU A 112 -1.30 3.39 10.66
CA LEU A 112 -1.73 3.93 9.37
C LEU A 112 -0.96 3.35 8.18
N ARG A 113 0.33 3.00 8.35
CA ARG A 113 1.14 2.38 7.28
C ARG A 113 0.58 1.06 6.78
N GLN A 114 -0.25 0.38 7.58
CA GLN A 114 -0.89 -0.88 7.22
C GLN A 114 -2.29 -0.70 6.64
N THR A 115 -2.82 0.53 6.60
CA THR A 115 -4.07 0.89 5.93
C THR A 115 -3.84 0.99 4.44
N TYR A 116 -4.78 0.57 3.60
CA TYR A 116 -4.66 0.66 2.14
C TYR A 116 -6.02 0.56 1.45
N GLY A 117 -6.04 0.96 0.17
CA GLY A 117 -7.18 0.79 -0.73
C GLY A 117 -6.82 -0.14 -1.88
N GLU A 118 -7.74 -1.03 -2.28
CA GLU A 118 -7.52 -1.99 -3.35
C GLU A 118 -8.71 -2.08 -4.31
N PHE A 119 -8.42 -2.00 -5.61
CA PHE A 119 -9.38 -2.26 -6.69
C PHE A 119 -9.29 -3.73 -7.09
N VAL A 120 -10.35 -4.49 -6.82
CA VAL A 120 -10.42 -5.91 -7.14
C VAL A 120 -11.69 -6.15 -7.96
N HIS A 121 -11.50 -6.47 -9.24
CA HIS A 121 -12.59 -6.59 -10.23
C HIS A 121 -13.42 -5.29 -10.31
N ASN A 122 -14.69 -5.34 -9.89
CA ASN A 122 -15.61 -4.19 -9.86
C ASN A 122 -15.82 -3.62 -8.45
N ASN A 123 -15.02 -4.09 -7.48
CA ASN A 123 -15.14 -3.68 -6.09
C ASN A 123 -13.93 -2.86 -5.67
N LEU A 124 -14.19 -1.89 -4.82
CA LEU A 124 -13.19 -1.04 -4.19
C LEU A 124 -13.17 -1.32 -2.69
N TYR A 125 -12.07 -1.87 -2.19
CA TYR A 125 -11.91 -2.21 -0.78
C TYR A 125 -11.06 -1.15 -0.10
N ILE A 126 -11.56 -0.60 0.99
CA ILE A 126 -10.82 0.32 1.86
C ILE A 126 -10.57 -0.40 3.17
N CYS A 127 -9.31 -0.72 3.46
CA CYS A 127 -8.91 -1.49 4.62
C CYS A 127 -8.13 -0.60 5.58
N VAL A 128 -8.73 -0.25 6.72
CA VAL A 128 -8.12 0.60 7.74
C VAL A 128 -7.67 -0.24 8.92
N ARG A 129 -6.39 -0.16 9.28
CA ARG A 129 -5.83 -0.93 10.39
C ARG A 129 -6.32 -0.37 11.72
N ILE A 130 -6.90 -1.23 12.57
CA ILE A 130 -7.37 -0.85 13.90
C ILE A 130 -6.17 -0.78 14.86
N PRO A 131 -5.92 0.36 15.53
CA PRO A 131 -4.92 0.47 16.58
C PRO A 131 -5.29 -0.39 17.80
N ASN A 132 -4.30 -1.01 18.44
CA ASN A 132 -4.54 -1.80 19.65
C ASN A 132 -4.81 -0.93 20.90
N ASN A 133 -4.45 0.36 20.86
CA ASN A 133 -4.66 1.30 21.96
C ASN A 133 -6.04 2.00 21.81
N ILE A 134 -6.83 2.00 22.88
CA ILE A 134 -8.21 2.52 22.90
C ILE A 134 -8.28 4.03 22.59
N GLU A 135 -7.35 4.82 23.13
CA GLU A 135 -7.29 6.27 22.86
C GLU A 135 -6.98 6.54 21.39
N VAL A 136 -6.05 5.77 20.83
CA VAL A 136 -5.66 5.86 19.41
C VAL A 136 -6.80 5.40 18.49
N ALA A 137 -7.57 4.39 18.92
CA ALA A 137 -8.73 3.92 18.18
C ALA A 137 -9.86 4.96 18.14
N LYS A 138 -10.14 5.66 19.25
CA LYS A 138 -11.11 6.77 19.27
C LYS A 138 -10.73 7.87 18.28
N LEU A 139 -9.45 8.22 18.21
CA LEU A 139 -8.95 9.23 17.27
C LEU A 139 -9.12 8.79 15.81
N LEU A 140 -9.06 7.49 15.54
CA LEU A 140 -9.31 6.94 14.21
C LEU A 140 -10.79 7.12 13.81
N ASP A 141 -11.73 6.86 14.72
CA ASP A 141 -13.17 6.91 14.43
C ASP A 141 -13.62 8.28 13.89
N ASP A 142 -13.13 9.38 14.48
CA ASP A 142 -13.41 10.74 14.02
C ASP A 142 -12.91 11.01 12.59
N LYS A 143 -11.77 10.40 12.23
CA LYS A 143 -11.16 10.55 10.90
C LYS A 143 -11.79 9.63 9.86
N LEU A 144 -12.37 8.50 10.27
CA LEU A 144 -13.01 7.54 9.37
C LEU A 144 -14.24 8.13 8.66
N ILE A 145 -15.01 8.96 9.36
CA ILE A 145 -16.19 9.62 8.78
C ILE A 145 -15.76 10.53 7.62
N LYS A 146 -14.79 11.41 7.86
CA LYS A 146 -14.23 12.32 6.85
C LYS A 146 -13.59 11.56 5.69
N LEU A 147 -12.90 10.46 5.98
CA LEU A 147 -12.32 9.60 4.97
C LEU A 147 -13.40 9.01 4.06
N ARG A 148 -14.49 8.50 4.65
CA ARG A 148 -15.60 7.91 3.88
C ARG A 148 -16.23 8.95 2.96
N GLU A 149 -16.57 10.12 3.47
CA GLU A 149 -17.13 11.21 2.67
C GLU A 149 -16.22 11.58 1.50
N SER A 150 -14.93 11.71 1.75
CA SER A 150 -13.95 12.04 0.72
C SER A 150 -13.86 10.97 -0.36
N ILE A 151 -13.86 9.68 0.02
CA ILE A 151 -13.79 8.57 -0.93
C ILE A 151 -15.09 8.43 -1.73
N VAL A 152 -16.26 8.60 -1.10
CA VAL A 152 -17.55 8.61 -1.80
C VAL A 152 -17.60 9.72 -2.86
N ASN A 153 -17.11 10.91 -2.53
CA ASN A 153 -17.05 12.04 -3.47
C ASN A 153 -16.05 11.81 -4.61
N GLN A 154 -14.91 11.17 -4.32
CA GLN A 154 -13.88 10.87 -5.33
C GLN A 154 -14.30 9.73 -6.27
N TYR A 155 -15.12 8.79 -5.79
CA TYR A 155 -15.57 7.61 -6.53
C TYR A 155 -17.10 7.51 -6.56
N PRO A 156 -17.81 8.47 -7.17
CA PRO A 156 -19.28 8.54 -7.15
C PRO A 156 -19.97 7.39 -7.88
N LYS A 157 -19.22 6.62 -8.69
CA LYS A 157 -19.71 5.44 -9.41
C LYS A 157 -19.79 4.19 -8.53
N TYR A 158 -19.33 4.24 -7.29
CA TYR A 158 -19.31 3.11 -6.35
C TYR A 158 -20.26 3.38 -5.19
N SER A 159 -21.07 2.38 -4.83
CA SER A 159 -21.90 2.40 -3.63
C SER A 159 -21.12 1.79 -2.47
N PHE A 160 -20.80 2.59 -1.45
CA PHE A 160 -19.95 2.18 -0.34
C PHE A 160 -20.74 1.74 0.89
N THR A 161 -20.38 0.58 1.43
CA THR A 161 -20.84 0.11 2.74
C THR A 161 -20.24 0.97 3.88
N GLY A 162 -20.80 0.83 5.08
CA GLY A 162 -20.12 1.27 6.30
C GLY A 162 -18.81 0.53 6.54
N PHE A 163 -18.01 1.03 7.48
CA PHE A 163 -16.81 0.34 7.94
C PHE A 163 -17.20 -0.81 8.88
N GLU A 164 -16.97 -2.04 8.44
CA GLU A 164 -17.22 -3.24 9.23
C GLU A 164 -15.90 -3.82 9.76
N ARG A 165 -15.91 -4.29 11.01
CA ARG A 165 -14.73 -4.91 11.61
C ARG A 165 -14.53 -6.32 11.08
N LYS A 166 -13.38 -6.56 10.44
CA LYS A 166 -12.90 -7.89 10.04
C LYS A 166 -11.52 -8.15 10.63
N GLY A 167 -11.51 -8.82 11.78
CA GLY A 167 -10.31 -9.09 12.57
C GLY A 167 -9.66 -7.79 13.04
N VAL A 168 -8.48 -7.52 12.48
CA VAL A 168 -7.62 -6.38 12.87
C VAL A 168 -7.80 -5.15 11.96
N TYR A 169 -8.75 -5.22 11.03
CA TYR A 169 -9.08 -4.17 10.06
C TYR A 169 -10.55 -3.74 10.16
N LEU A 170 -10.81 -2.48 9.84
CA LEU A 170 -12.12 -1.97 9.44
C LEU A 170 -12.15 -1.93 7.92
N ILE A 171 -13.20 -2.49 7.31
CA ILE A 171 -13.31 -2.63 5.86
C ILE A 171 -14.59 -1.95 5.39
N SER A 172 -14.46 -1.02 4.44
CA SER A 172 -15.56 -0.49 3.65
C SER A 172 -15.42 -0.97 2.21
N VAL A 173 -16.54 -1.40 1.61
CA VAL A 173 -16.58 -1.96 0.26
C VAL A 173 -17.43 -1.07 -0.62
N GLY A 174 -16.83 -0.51 -1.66
CA GLY A 174 -17.51 0.13 -2.78
C GLY A 174 -17.83 -0.88 -3.86
N THR A 175 -19.09 -1.00 -4.27
CA THR A 175 -19.49 -1.87 -5.39
C THR A 175 -19.99 -1.00 -6.54
N LYS A 176 -19.51 -1.28 -7.75
CA LYS A 176 -19.89 -0.58 -8.99
C LYS A 176 -21.07 -1.25 -9.69
#